data_AF-A0A935SND1-F1
#
_entry.id   AF-A0A935SND1-F1
#
_cell.length_a   1.000
_cell.length_b   1.000
_cell.length_c   1.000
_cell.angle_alpha   90.00
_cell.angle_beta   90.00
_cell.angle_gamma   90.00
#
_symmetry.space_group_name_H-M   'P 1'
#
loop_
_entity.id
_entity.type
_entity.pdbx_description
1 polymer ?
#
loop_
_entity_poly.entity_id
_entity_poly.type
_entity_poly.pdbx_seq_one_letter_code
_entity_poly.pdbx_strand_id
1 'polypeptide(L)'
;MKWEDFQGTPDTTSKFKAVSILGINYSFTSDEKSFSYNVTCTFNKKRSWTRSNNSTLLQHEQGHFDISELFVRKLRQAFKNYKYNNPATIKSDFKKIATDIRNECSKLDDLYDKETNFSINEKDNFTGVIKLLKN
;
A
#
# COMPACT_ATOMS: atom_id res chain seq x y z
N MET A 1 6.57 -8.50 6.95
CA MET A 1 7.12 -9.28 5.81
C MET A 1 8.54 -9.66 6.13
N LYS A 2 9.00 -10.80 5.63
CA LYS A 2 10.39 -11.31 5.74
C LYS A 2 10.83 -11.88 4.40
N TRP A 3 12.12 -12.11 4.19
CA TRP A 3 12.63 -12.53 2.87
C TRP A 3 12.01 -13.83 2.35
N GLU A 4 11.63 -14.76 3.23
CA GLU A 4 10.94 -16.01 2.86
C GLU A 4 9.53 -15.79 2.28
N ASP A 5 8.98 -14.58 2.44
CA ASP A 5 7.72 -14.18 1.83
C ASP A 5 7.89 -13.76 0.35
N PHE A 6 9.10 -13.50 -0.15
CA PHE A 6 9.39 -13.08 -1.53
C PHE A 6 9.66 -14.31 -2.41
N GLN A 7 8.59 -14.94 -2.88
CA GLN A 7 8.62 -16.24 -3.55
C GLN A 7 8.56 -16.13 -5.09
N GLY A 8 8.40 -14.92 -5.61
CA GLY A 8 8.37 -14.66 -7.05
C GLY A 8 9.75 -14.78 -7.70
N THR A 9 9.75 -15.09 -8.99
CA THR A 9 10.97 -15.13 -9.80
C THR A 9 11.53 -13.71 -9.96
N PRO A 10 12.80 -13.47 -9.59
CA PRO A 10 13.41 -12.15 -9.74
C PRO A 10 13.54 -11.71 -11.19
N ASP A 11 13.17 -10.45 -11.46
CA ASP A 11 13.43 -9.81 -12.75
C ASP A 11 14.90 -9.37 -12.82
N THR A 12 15.68 -10.07 -13.65
CA THR A 12 17.11 -9.81 -13.82
C THR A 12 17.40 -8.52 -14.59
N THR A 13 16.43 -8.01 -15.34
CA THR A 13 16.56 -6.77 -16.14
C THR A 13 16.22 -5.50 -15.36
N SER A 14 15.51 -5.65 -14.23
CA SER A 14 15.16 -4.53 -13.36
C SER A 14 16.41 -3.89 -12.73
N LYS A 15 16.36 -2.57 -12.51
CA LYS A 15 17.37 -1.84 -11.73
C LYS A 15 17.22 -2.04 -10.21
N PHE A 16 16.04 -2.47 -9.76
CA PHE A 16 15.73 -2.66 -8.34
C PHE A 16 16.16 -4.04 -7.84
N LYS A 17 16.60 -4.14 -6.59
CA LYS A 17 17.06 -5.42 -6.03
C LYS A 17 15.92 -6.26 -5.43
N ALA A 18 14.80 -5.64 -5.08
CA ALA A 18 13.59 -6.30 -4.62
C ALA A 18 12.37 -5.52 -5.13
N VAL A 19 11.21 -6.17 -5.12
CA VAL A 19 9.90 -5.54 -5.38
C VAL A 19 8.83 -6.21 -4.52
N SER A 20 8.05 -5.42 -3.79
CA SER A 20 6.84 -5.84 -3.11
C SER A 20 5.58 -5.56 -3.94
N ILE A 21 4.83 -6.61 -4.26
CA ILE A 21 3.53 -6.48 -4.91
C ILE A 21 2.44 -6.36 -3.84
N LEU A 22 2.07 -5.11 -3.55
CA LEU A 22 1.08 -4.74 -2.54
C LEU A 22 -0.28 -4.43 -3.16
N GLY A 23 -1.33 -4.51 -2.35
CA GLY A 23 -2.70 -4.24 -2.79
C GLY A 23 -3.57 -3.64 -1.70
N ILE A 24 -4.24 -2.54 -2.03
CA ILE A 24 -5.35 -1.97 -1.26
C ILE A 24 -6.65 -2.52 -1.86
N ASN A 25 -7.25 -3.49 -1.18
CA ASN A 25 -8.46 -4.15 -1.63
C ASN A 25 -9.65 -3.72 -0.79
N TYR A 26 -10.83 -3.65 -1.41
CA TYR A 26 -12.07 -3.49 -0.69
C TYR A 26 -13.20 -4.25 -1.38
N SER A 27 -14.18 -4.65 -0.58
CA SER A 27 -15.47 -5.13 -1.03
C SER A 27 -16.56 -4.44 -0.23
N PHE A 28 -17.76 -4.36 -0.80
CA PHE A 28 -18.92 -3.83 -0.09
C PHE A 28 -20.19 -4.55 -0.57
N THR A 29 -21.18 -4.56 0.31
CA THR A 29 -22.55 -4.92 0.00
C THR A 29 -23.45 -3.78 0.46
N SER A 30 -24.55 -3.55 -0.23
CA SER A 30 -25.52 -2.51 0.12
C SER A 30 -26.93 -2.99 -0.13
N ASP A 31 -27.84 -2.68 0.78
CA ASP A 31 -29.28 -2.78 0.61
C ASP A 31 -29.93 -1.38 0.72
N GLU A 32 -31.25 -1.32 0.75
CA GLU A 32 -31.98 -0.04 0.83
C GLU A 32 -31.73 0.73 2.14
N LYS A 33 -31.31 0.04 3.21
CA LYS A 33 -31.25 0.57 4.57
C LYS A 33 -29.82 0.70 5.10
N SER A 34 -28.86 -0.03 4.55
CA SER A 34 -27.49 -0.09 5.05
C SER A 34 -26.48 -0.57 4.00
N PHE A 35 -25.21 -0.36 4.31
CA PHE A 35 -24.11 -1.01 3.60
C PHE A 35 -23.11 -1.62 4.59
N SER A 36 -22.44 -2.68 4.16
CA SER A 36 -21.31 -3.28 4.86
C SER A 36 -20.08 -3.27 3.96
N TYR A 37 -18.89 -3.23 4.54
CA TYR A 37 -17.66 -3.18 3.77
C TYR A 37 -16.53 -3.92 4.46
N ASN A 38 -15.57 -4.36 3.64
CA ASN A 38 -14.31 -4.91 4.08
C ASN A 38 -13.18 -4.21 3.32
N VAL A 39 -12.08 -3.91 4.02
CA VAL A 39 -10.89 -3.30 3.42
C VAL A 39 -9.64 -4.00 3.95
N THR A 40 -8.75 -4.42 3.07
CA THR A 40 -7.54 -5.17 3.41
C THR A 40 -6.31 -4.66 2.67
N CYS A 41 -5.16 -4.74 3.36
CA CYS A 41 -3.84 -4.65 2.75
C CYS A 41 -3.38 -6.08 2.42
N THR A 42 -2.92 -6.33 1.20
CA THR A 42 -2.41 -7.64 0.78
C THR A 42 -0.99 -7.53 0.26
N PHE A 43 -0.17 -8.53 0.57
CA PHE A 43 1.15 -8.72 -0.04
C PHE A 43 1.16 -10.02 -0.86
N ASN A 44 1.43 -9.91 -2.16
CA ASN A 44 1.42 -11.06 -3.07
C ASN A 44 2.80 -11.75 -3.10
N LYS A 45 3.01 -12.67 -2.18
CA LYS A 45 4.24 -13.46 -2.04
C LYS A 45 4.77 -14.05 -3.35
N LYS A 46 3.87 -14.57 -4.20
CA LYS A 46 4.22 -15.24 -5.45
C LYS A 46 4.64 -14.29 -6.57
N ARG A 47 4.34 -13.00 -6.44
CA ARG A 47 4.70 -11.97 -7.42
C ARG A 47 5.77 -11.00 -6.90
N SER A 48 5.94 -10.94 -5.59
CA SER A 48 7.03 -10.21 -4.94
C SER A 48 8.33 -11.03 -5.02
N TRP A 49 9.45 -10.39 -5.32
CA TRP A 49 10.72 -11.06 -5.57
C TRP A 49 11.90 -10.25 -5.03
N THR A 50 13.04 -10.91 -4.83
CA THR A 50 14.30 -10.25 -4.44
C THR A 50 15.53 -10.96 -5.05
N ARG A 51 16.59 -10.20 -5.30
CA ARG A 51 17.94 -10.68 -5.68
C ARG A 51 18.95 -10.49 -4.53
N SER A 52 18.49 -10.06 -3.36
CA SER A 52 19.31 -9.72 -2.20
C SER A 52 18.61 -10.11 -0.90
N ASN A 53 19.38 -10.39 0.13
CA ASN A 53 18.89 -10.62 1.50
C ASN A 53 19.32 -9.50 2.48
N ASN A 54 19.76 -8.35 1.95
CA ASN A 54 20.21 -7.20 2.74
C ASN A 54 19.11 -6.67 3.68
N SER A 55 19.44 -6.39 4.95
CA SER A 55 18.47 -5.95 5.95
C SER A 55 17.91 -4.55 5.71
N THR A 56 18.72 -3.61 5.22
CA THR A 56 18.28 -2.25 4.84
C THR A 56 17.27 -2.31 3.70
N LEU A 57 17.52 -3.15 2.68
CA LEU A 57 16.57 -3.37 1.60
C LEU A 57 15.25 -3.99 2.11
N LEU A 58 15.32 -4.92 3.07
CA LEU A 58 14.11 -5.49 3.67
C LEU A 58 13.30 -4.42 4.40
N GLN A 59 13.98 -3.56 5.15
CA GLN A 59 13.35 -2.44 5.85
C GLN A 59 12.70 -1.47 4.87
N HIS A 60 13.34 -1.22 3.71
CA HIS A 60 12.76 -0.40 2.66
C HIS A 60 11.44 -0.99 2.14
N GLU A 61 11.42 -2.28 1.80
CA GLU A 61 10.21 -3.00 1.37
C GLU A 61 9.12 -3.05 2.45
N GLN A 62 9.50 -3.18 3.72
CA GLN A 62 8.56 -3.08 4.84
C GLN A 62 7.93 -1.68 4.93
N GLY A 63 8.65 -0.62 4.61
CA GLY A 63 8.10 0.74 4.53
C GLY A 63 6.99 0.89 3.48
N HIS A 64 7.13 0.29 2.30
CA HIS A 64 6.05 0.26 1.29
C HIS A 64 4.79 -0.43 1.82
N PHE A 65 4.96 -1.51 2.59
CA PHE A 65 3.84 -2.20 3.24
C PHE A 65 3.16 -1.31 4.30
N ASP A 66 3.95 -0.62 5.12
CA ASP A 66 3.44 0.29 6.16
C ASP A 66 2.67 1.46 5.54
N ILE A 67 3.16 2.02 4.42
CA ILE A 67 2.44 3.03 3.63
C ILE A 67 1.09 2.45 3.15
N SER A 68 1.11 1.27 2.52
CA SER A 68 -0.11 0.63 2.04
C SER A 68 -1.13 0.36 3.17
N GLU A 69 -0.66 -0.04 4.35
CA GLU A 69 -1.51 -0.25 5.55
C GLU A 69 -2.11 1.07 6.04
N LEU A 70 -1.32 2.14 6.11
CA LEU A 70 -1.79 3.47 6.47
C LEU A 70 -2.97 3.91 5.58
N PHE A 71 -2.85 3.73 4.26
CA PHE A 71 -3.92 4.09 3.33
C PHE A 71 -5.12 3.14 3.40
N VAL A 72 -4.93 1.88 3.78
CA VAL A 72 -6.03 0.97 4.13
C VAL A 72 -6.79 1.47 5.37
N ARG A 73 -6.11 1.94 6.42
CA ARG A 73 -6.77 2.58 7.58
C ARG A 73 -7.54 3.83 7.16
N LYS A 74 -6.94 4.66 6.31
CA LYS A 74 -7.60 5.86 5.77
C LYS A 74 -8.87 5.51 4.99
N LEU A 75 -8.83 4.47 4.15
CA LEU A 75 -10.00 4.00 3.40
C LEU A 75 -11.10 3.46 4.32
N ARG A 76 -10.74 2.66 5.34
CA ARG A 76 -11.70 2.19 6.35
C ARG A 76 -12.40 3.37 7.03
N GLN A 77 -11.65 4.39 7.44
CA GLN A 77 -12.21 5.56 8.10
C GLN A 77 -13.13 6.37 7.17
N ALA A 78 -12.76 6.51 5.89
CA ALA A 78 -13.59 7.17 4.89
C ALA A 78 -14.92 6.41 4.68
N PHE A 79 -14.90 5.10 4.52
CA PHE A 79 -16.11 4.27 4.39
C PHE A 79 -16.96 4.27 5.66
N LYS A 80 -16.33 4.28 6.85
CA LYS A 80 -17.04 4.39 8.13
C LYS A 80 -17.83 5.69 8.26
N ASN A 81 -17.25 6.79 7.81
CA ASN A 81 -17.84 8.12 7.93
C ASN A 81 -18.76 8.48 6.76
N TYR A 82 -18.75 7.69 5.70
CA TYR A 82 -19.56 7.93 4.52
C TYR A 82 -21.06 7.92 4.84
N LYS A 83 -21.76 8.91 4.31
CA LYS A 83 -23.22 9.05 4.37
C LYS A 83 -23.74 9.18 2.95
N TYR A 84 -24.82 8.47 2.64
CA TYR A 84 -25.46 8.49 1.33
C TYR A 84 -26.86 9.07 1.44
N ASN A 85 -27.26 9.81 0.41
CA ASN A 85 -28.64 10.28 0.25
C ASN A 85 -29.44 9.36 -0.68
N ASN A 86 -28.74 8.63 -1.57
CA ASN A 86 -29.34 7.71 -2.53
C ASN A 86 -28.54 6.39 -2.56
N PRO A 87 -29.12 5.24 -2.17
CA PRO A 87 -28.43 3.94 -2.21
C PRO A 87 -27.79 3.60 -3.57
N ALA A 88 -28.38 4.07 -4.68
CA ALA A 88 -27.86 3.83 -6.03
C ALA A 88 -26.46 4.44 -6.26
N THR A 89 -26.06 5.44 -5.46
CA THR A 89 -24.77 6.14 -5.60
C THR A 89 -23.64 5.51 -4.79
N ILE A 90 -23.94 4.61 -3.84
CA ILE A 90 -22.93 4.00 -2.93
C ILE A 90 -21.78 3.39 -3.72
N LYS A 91 -22.08 2.66 -4.81
CA LYS A 91 -21.06 2.01 -5.64
C LYS A 91 -20.11 3.01 -6.31
N SER A 92 -20.65 4.07 -6.92
CA SER A 92 -19.84 5.09 -7.58
C SER A 92 -18.99 5.86 -6.58
N ASP A 93 -19.55 6.16 -5.42
CA ASP A 93 -18.90 6.96 -4.39
C ASP A 93 -17.77 6.17 -3.73
N PHE A 94 -17.99 4.89 -3.41
CA PHE A 94 -16.94 4.00 -2.92
C PHE A 94 -15.79 3.86 -3.91
N LYS A 95 -16.11 3.71 -5.20
CA LYS A 95 -15.10 3.64 -6.26
C LYS A 95 -14.29 4.93 -6.32
N LYS A 96 -14.94 6.09 -6.23
CA LYS A 96 -14.28 7.39 -6.23
C LYS A 96 -13.36 7.56 -5.02
N ILE A 97 -13.88 7.36 -3.81
CA ILE A 97 -13.12 7.44 -2.55
C ILE A 97 -11.89 6.53 -2.60
N ALA A 98 -12.08 5.27 -3.01
CA ALA A 98 -10.98 4.31 -3.09
C ALA A 98 -9.97 4.64 -4.20
N THR A 99 -10.38 5.32 -5.26
CA THR A 99 -9.46 5.79 -6.32
C THR A 99 -8.63 6.96 -5.80
N ASP A 100 -9.26 7.94 -5.17
CA ASP A 100 -8.59 9.13 -4.63
C ASP A 100 -7.55 8.72 -3.57
N ILE A 101 -7.91 7.81 -2.65
CA ILE A 101 -6.99 7.28 -1.63
C ILE A 101 -5.84 6.47 -2.23
N ARG A 102 -6.08 5.67 -3.28
CA ARG A 102 -4.98 4.95 -3.98
C ARG A 102 -4.03 5.90 -4.68
N ASN A 103 -4.53 6.99 -5.27
CA ASN A 103 -3.70 8.01 -5.89
C ASN A 103 -2.81 8.71 -4.87
N GLU A 104 -3.34 9.01 -3.67
CA GLU A 104 -2.54 9.55 -2.58
C GLU A 104 -1.51 8.55 -2.06
N CYS A 105 -1.87 7.26 -1.95
CA CYS A 105 -0.94 6.20 -1.60
C CYS A 105 0.24 6.15 -2.58
N SER A 106 -0.05 6.11 -3.88
CA SER A 106 0.98 6.11 -4.93
C SER A 106 1.93 7.31 -4.84
N LYS A 107 1.39 8.50 -4.55
CA LYS A 107 2.23 9.70 -4.39
C LYS A 107 3.16 9.62 -3.18
N LEU A 108 2.68 9.06 -2.06
CA LEU A 108 3.51 8.88 -0.87
C LEU A 108 4.55 7.79 -1.08
N ASP A 109 4.19 6.72 -1.78
CA ASP A 109 5.09 5.62 -2.15
C ASP A 109 6.23 6.12 -3.05
N ASP A 110 5.89 6.90 -4.09
CA ASP A 110 6.87 7.54 -4.98
C ASP A 110 7.79 8.52 -4.25
N LEU A 111 7.26 9.23 -3.24
CA LEU A 111 8.05 10.15 -2.41
C LEU A 111 8.99 9.37 -1.50
N TYR A 112 8.49 8.30 -0.86
CA TYR A 112 9.27 7.42 -0.01
C TYR A 112 10.46 6.83 -0.77
N ASP A 113 10.22 6.30 -1.97
CA ASP A 113 11.24 5.82 -2.89
C ASP A 113 12.34 6.85 -3.14
N LYS A 114 11.96 8.10 -3.44
CA LYS A 114 12.91 9.19 -3.69
C LYS A 114 13.69 9.56 -2.44
N GLU A 115 13.03 9.66 -1.29
CA GLU A 115 13.66 10.04 -0.02
C GLU A 115 14.64 8.97 0.49
N THR A 116 14.36 7.69 0.23
CA THR A 116 15.26 6.58 0.56
C THR A 116 16.14 6.18 -0.62
N ASN A 117 16.24 7.01 -1.66
CA ASN A 117 17.03 6.74 -2.86
C ASN A 117 16.85 5.29 -3.40
N PHE A 118 15.62 4.79 -3.39
CA PHE A 118 15.24 3.43 -3.81
C PHE A 118 16.04 2.30 -3.13
N SER A 119 16.58 2.56 -1.93
CA SER A 119 17.51 1.69 -1.20
C SER A 119 18.74 1.27 -2.03
N ILE A 120 19.18 2.14 -2.95
CA ILE A 120 20.35 1.91 -3.80
C ILE A 120 21.64 2.09 -3.00
N ASN A 121 21.64 2.95 -1.98
CA ASN A 121 22.79 3.22 -1.11
C ASN A 121 22.52 2.72 0.32
N GLU A 122 23.50 2.08 0.96
CA GLU A 122 23.33 1.54 2.34
C GLU A 122 23.20 2.62 3.43
N LYS A 123 23.37 3.90 3.08
CA LYS A 123 23.24 5.06 3.99
C LYS A 123 22.04 5.92 3.59
N ASP A 124 20.84 5.42 3.83
CA ASP A 124 19.63 6.21 3.66
C ASP A 124 19.38 7.04 4.92
N ASN A 125 19.38 8.37 4.77
CA ASN A 125 19.04 9.32 5.83
C ASN A 125 17.52 9.58 5.82
N PHE A 126 16.78 8.76 6.56
CA PHE A 126 15.33 8.81 6.68
C PHE A 126 14.84 10.12 7.33
N THR A 127 14.17 11.03 6.61
CA THR A 127 13.80 12.32 7.21
C THR A 127 12.38 12.86 7.01
N GLY A 128 11.57 12.39 6.06
CA GLY A 128 10.18 12.86 5.89
C GLY A 128 9.12 11.79 6.17
N VAL A 129 8.94 10.86 5.22
CA VAL A 129 7.83 9.89 5.22
C VAL A 129 7.88 8.93 6.41
N ILE A 130 9.07 8.50 6.84
CA ILE A 130 9.21 7.59 7.99
C ILE A 130 8.66 8.18 9.29
N LYS A 131 8.70 9.52 9.47
CA LYS A 131 8.09 10.14 10.66
C LYS A 131 6.57 10.02 10.67
N LEU A 132 5.93 10.02 9.50
CA LEU A 132 4.49 9.84 9.37
C LEU A 132 4.06 8.39 9.66
N LEU A 133 4.93 7.42 9.40
CA LEU A 133 4.65 6.00 9.65
C LEU A 133 4.83 5.60 11.14
N LYS A 134 5.61 6.38 11.90
CA LYS A 134 5.93 6.11 13.31
C LYS A 134 4.98 6.76 14.34
N ASN A 135 4.03 7.57 13.89
CA ASN A 135 3.01 8.23 14.71
C ASN A 135 1.62 7.61 14.47
#